data_AF-T0Y6U7-F1
#
_entry.id   AF-T0Y6U7-F1
#
_cell.length_a   1.000
_cell.length_b   1.000
_cell.length_c   1.000
_cell.angle_alpha   90.00
_cell.angle_beta   90.00
_cell.angle_gamma   90.00
#
_symmetry.space_group_name_H-M   'P 1'
#
loop_
_entity.id
_entity.type
_entity.pdbx_description
1 polymer ?
#
loop_
_entity_poly.entity_id
_entity_poly.type
_entity_poly.pdbx_seq_one_letter_code
_entity_poly.pdbx_strand_id
1 'polypeptide(L)' 'TGKVDDMEKLHVVEPIRVGRQAIQSATDAAVMILRIDDVIASKSSPPPSGGGPGGPGGMGGMGGMGGMGGGDFGDD' A
#
# COMPACT_ATOMS: atom_id res chain seq x y z
N THR A 1 14.72 34.38 -28.23
CA THR A 1 13.47 34.82 -28.89
C THR A 1 12.27 33.94 -28.56
N GLY A 2 12.39 32.76 -27.92
CA GLY A 2 11.23 31.99 -27.42
C GLY A 2 10.23 31.55 -28.50
N LYS A 3 10.62 31.60 -29.77
CA LYS A 3 9.80 31.20 -30.91
C LYS A 3 9.96 29.71 -31.14
N VAL A 4 8.92 29.07 -31.69
CA VAL A 4 8.96 27.66 -32.05
C VAL A 4 9.81 27.49 -33.30
N ASP A 5 10.76 26.56 -33.26
CA ASP A 5 11.63 26.18 -34.36
C ASP A 5 11.56 24.66 -34.60
N ASP A 6 11.98 24.23 -35.79
CA ASP A 6 12.00 22.83 -36.21
C ASP A 6 13.31 22.15 -35.79
N MET A 7 13.22 21.23 -34.83
CA MET A 7 14.40 20.56 -34.25
C MET A 7 15.10 19.62 -35.22
N GLU A 8 14.39 19.08 -36.22
CA GLU A 8 14.98 18.21 -37.24
C GLU A 8 15.85 19.02 -38.21
N LYS A 9 15.34 20.17 -38.68
CA LYS A 9 16.09 21.10 -39.55
C LYS A 9 17.31 21.71 -38.86
N LEU A 10 17.26 21.82 -37.53
CA LEU A 10 18.38 22.27 -36.71
C LEU A 10 19.37 21.15 -36.35
N HIS A 11 19.13 19.91 -36.82
CA HIS A 11 19.91 18.72 -36.52
C HIS A 11 20.08 18.45 -35.01
N VAL A 12 19.08 18.83 -34.21
CA VAL A 12 19.03 18.56 -32.77
C VAL A 12 18.28 17.25 -32.56
N VAL A 13 19.03 16.17 -32.36
CA VAL A 13 18.46 14.81 -32.22
C VAL A 13 18.86 14.23 -30.87
N GLU A 14 17.87 13.71 -30.14
CA GLU A 14 18.14 12.97 -28.91
C GLU A 14 18.18 11.45 -29.15
N PRO A 15 19.00 10.69 -28.39
CA PRO A 15 18.95 9.24 -28.43
C PRO A 15 17.61 8.72 -27.91
N ILE A 16 17.01 7.74 -28.60
CA ILE A 16 15.72 7.14 -28.24
C ILE A 16 15.63 6.65 -26.78
N ARG A 17 16.76 6.25 -26.21
CA ARG A 17 16.85 5.80 -24.81
C ARG A 17 16.52 6.93 -23.83
N VAL A 18 16.90 8.17 -24.13
CA VAL A 18 16.68 9.33 -23.26
C VAL A 18 15.19 9.66 -23.16
N GLY A 19 14.51 9.79 -24.31
CA GLY A 19 13.05 10.01 -24.34
C GLY A 19 12.28 8.86 -23.68
N ARG A 20 12.67 7.60 -23.93
CA ARG A 20 12.05 6.43 -23.28
C ARG A 20 12.24 6.43 -21.76
N GLN A 21 13.45 6.71 -21.28
CA GLN A 21 13.75 6.79 -19.85
C GLN A 21 12.96 7.92 -19.19
N ALA A 22 12.87 9.09 -19.83
CA ALA A 22 12.12 10.23 -19.31
C ALA A 22 10.65 9.88 -19.11
N ILE A 23 10.01 9.25 -20.10
CA ILE A 23 8.61 8.81 -20.01
C ILE A 23 8.43 7.75 -18.92
N GLN A 24 9.31 6.75 -18.86
CA GLN A 24 9.26 5.69 -17.85
C GLN A 24 9.35 6.27 -16.43
N SER A 25 10.34 7.15 -16.19
CA SER A 25 10.57 7.80 -14.89
C SER A 25 9.38 8.68 -14.47
N ALA A 26 8.83 9.47 -15.41
CA ALA A 26 7.65 10.27 -15.16
C ALA A 26 6.42 9.41 -14.81
N THR A 27 6.27 8.27 -15.49
CA THR A 27 5.19 7.31 -15.22
C THR A 27 5.35 6.68 -13.83
N ASP A 28 6.54 6.23 -13.46
CA ASP A 28 6.80 5.64 -12.14
C ASP A 28 6.52 6.64 -11.02
N ALA A 29 6.94 7.90 -11.18
CA ALA A 29 6.63 8.97 -10.23
C ALA A 29 5.12 9.25 -10.12
N ALA A 30 4.40 9.31 -11.24
CA ALA A 30 2.95 9.51 -11.25
C ALA A 30 2.21 8.35 -10.57
N VAL A 31 2.64 7.11 -10.80
CA VAL A 31 2.07 5.92 -10.15
C VAL A 31 2.31 5.96 -8.64
N MET A 32 3.50 6.36 -8.18
CA MET A 32 3.77 6.52 -6.74
C MET A 32 2.80 7.51 -6.09
N ILE A 33 2.53 8.63 -6.75
CA ILE A 33 1.59 9.65 -6.24
C ILE A 33 0.17 9.06 -6.13
N LEU A 34 -0.33 8.41 -7.19
CA LEU A 34 -1.66 7.79 -7.20
C LEU A 34 -1.83 6.70 -6.12
N ARG A 35 -0.77 5.91 -5.86
CA ARG A 35 -0.80 4.86 -4.83
C ARG A 35 -0.80 5.40 -3.40
N ILE A 36 -0.28 6.60 -3.17
CA ILE A 36 -0.33 7.23 -1.83
C ILE A 36 -1.77 7.55 -1.45
N ASP A 37 -2.60 8.00 -2.41
CA ASP A 37 -4.03 8.26 -2.16
C ASP A 37 -4.75 6.98 -1.71
N ASP A 38 -4.44 5.84 -2.34
CA ASP A 38 -4.98 4.51 -1.97
C ASP A 38 -4.51 4.04 -0.58
N VAL A 39 -3.21 4.20 -0.27
CA VAL A 39 -2.62 3.78 1.01
C VAL A 39 -3.14 4.63 2.18
N ILE A 40 -3.43 5.91 1.98
CA ILE A 40 -3.99 6.76 3.03
C ILE A 40 -5.47 6.40 3.27
N ALA A 41 -6.25 6.15 2.20
CA ALA A 41 -7.67 5.77 2.32
C ALA A 41 -7.88 4.43 3.05
N SER A 42 -6.97 3.47 2.87
CA SER A 42 -7.05 2.15 3.55
C SER A 42 -6.73 2.21 5.05
N LYS A 43 -6.06 3.25 5.54
CA LYS A 43 -5.70 3.41 6.97
C LYS A 43 -6.80 4.04 7.82
N SER A 44 -7.82 4.65 7.23
CA SER A 44 -8.93 5.30 7.97
C SER A 44 -10.14 4.39 8.18
N SER A 45 -10.12 3.15 7.70
CA SER A 45 -11.19 2.20 7.97
C SER A 45 -11.08 1.71 9.41
N PRO A 46 -12.02 2.06 10.32
CA PRO A 46 -12.08 1.39 11.61
C PRO A 46 -12.23 -0.12 11.36
N PRO A 47 -11.64 -0.98 12.22
CA PRO A 47 -11.97 -2.40 12.17
C PRO A 47 -13.49 -2.52 12.13
N PRO A 48 -14.07 -3.42 11.32
CA PRO A 48 -15.51 -3.56 11.26
C PRO A 48 -16.01 -3.72 12.68
N SER A 49 -16.77 -2.72 13.16
CA SER A 49 -17.60 -2.85 14.35
C SER A 49 -18.71 -3.82 13.96
N GLY A 50 -18.35 -5.10 13.93
CA GLY A 50 -19.26 -6.21 13.77
C GLY A 50 -20.13 -6.32 14.99
N GLY A 51 -21.09 -5.41 15.11
CA GLY A 51 -22.38 -5.70 15.73
C GLY A 51 -23.02 -6.82 14.91
N GLY A 52 -22.73 -8.06 15.31
CA GLY A 52 -23.56 -9.19 14.95
C GLY A 52 -24.91 -9.05 15.70
N PRO A 53 -26.06 -9.25 15.04
CA PRO A 53 -27.36 -9.37 15.70
C PRO A 53 -27.42 -10.67 16.51
N GLY A 54 -26.82 -10.66 17.69
CA GLY A 54 -26.86 -11.76 18.65
C GLY A 54 -27.58 -11.33 19.91
N GLY A 55 -28.90 -11.51 19.90
CA GLY A 55 -29.79 -11.83 21.04
C GLY A 55 -29.61 -11.12 22.40
N PRO A 56 -30.71 -10.70 23.06
CA PRO A 56 -30.67 -10.41 24.49
C PRO A 56 -30.32 -11.69 25.26
N GLY A 57 -29.09 -11.82 25.75
CA GLY A 57 -28.71 -12.92 26.63
C GLY A 57 -27.23 -13.28 26.51
N GLY A 58 -26.43 -12.88 27.50
CA GLY A 58 -25.04 -13.30 27.55
C GLY A 58 -24.23 -12.75 28.72
N MET A 59 -24.88 -12.45 29.85
CA MET A 59 -24.15 -12.29 31.10
C MET A 59 -23.90 -13.70 31.66
N GLY A 60 -22.69 -14.23 31.45
CA GLY A 60 -22.35 -15.55 32.01
C GLY A 60 -20.94 -15.99 31.70
N GLY A 61 -20.12 -16.15 32.74
CA GLY A 61 -19.00 -17.09 32.69
C GLY A 61 -17.63 -16.54 33.07
N MET A 62 -17.49 -16.00 34.27
CA MET A 62 -16.21 -16.09 34.99
C MET A 62 -16.03 -17.54 35.41
N GLY A 63 -15.08 -18.27 34.80
CA GLY A 63 -14.77 -19.64 35.21
C GLY A 63 -13.66 -20.28 34.38
N GLY A 64 -12.54 -20.64 35.01
CA GLY A 64 -11.58 -21.57 34.43
C GLY A 64 -10.11 -21.32 34.74
N MET A 65 -9.74 -21.25 36.01
CA MET A 65 -8.35 -21.52 36.44
C MET A 65 -8.12 -23.04 36.36
N GLY A 66 -7.25 -23.50 35.46
CA GLY A 66 -6.84 -24.91 35.41
C GLY A 66 -6.01 -25.26 34.18
N GLY A 67 -4.71 -25.52 34.38
CA GLY A 67 -3.84 -26.05 33.31
C GLY A 67 -2.35 -25.87 33.56
N MET A 68 -1.87 -26.29 34.72
CA MET A 68 -0.45 -26.40 35.05
C MET A 68 0.02 -27.80 34.66
N GLY A 69 1.04 -27.88 33.79
CA GLY A 69 1.70 -29.11 33.31
C GLY A 69 2.03 -28.96 31.82
N GLY A 70 3.27 -28.86 31.37
CA GLY A 70 4.45 -29.65 31.73
C GLY A 70 4.81 -30.47 30.50
N GLY A 71 5.85 -30.05 29.75
CA GLY A 71 6.27 -30.74 28.52
C GLY A 71 7.41 -30.04 27.80
N ASP A 72 8.62 -30.32 28.26
CA ASP A 72 9.79 -30.64 27.42
C ASP A 72 10.33 -29.57 26.44
N PHE A 73 11.13 -28.64 26.97
CA PHE A 73 12.15 -27.94 26.19
C PHE A 73 13.38 -28.85 26.14
N GLY A 74 13.41 -29.72 25.13
CA GLY A 74 14.60 -30.47 24.73
C GLY A 74 15.57 -29.62 23.94
N ASP A 75 16.85 -29.78 24.28
CA ASP A 75 18.09 -29.46 23.56
C ASP A 75 17.96 -29.17 22.05
N ASP A 76 18.44 -28.00 21.63
CA ASP A 76 19.49 -27.78 20.61
C ASP A 76 19.98 -26.31 20.64
#